data_AF-A0A4R8QNH8-F1
#
_entry.id   AF-A0A4R8QNH8-F1
#
_cell.length_a   1.000
_cell.length_b   1.000
_cell.length_c   1.000
_cell.angle_alpha   90.00
_cell.angle_beta   90.00
_cell.angle_gamma   90.00
#
_symmetry.space_group_name_H-M   'P 1'
#
loop_
_entity.id
_entity.type
_entity.pdbx_description
1 polymer ?
#
loop_
_entity_poly.entity_id
_entity_poly.type
_entity_poly.pdbx_seq_one_letter_code
_entity_poly.pdbx_strand_id
1 'polypeptide(L)'
;MSVFASVSAAVTEVSCLGMIGHSGPQAVVGWGFGTGAGMLCNAVWPYVLTHRVGRLLRSATGGIYHLLAVFLLAHFLVLPQRLTKTELLHRQERGRGDEERRAFIECGRARSTSPRSGRAKFEVLRGLIRSELLPMFVASALLFLQQRAVRTLDGPFFATFSRFAATHGVSLHLGTLVSRSSIRFYPGRNSNLVLAALGAVTTLVFVNAVLLVSTHFALLLSFTTGVLSGLVYINILARIVQEVRHESDGEFSLGVVTAGDARGVLVGGVQGAWLETLICGHLLSTRRWCHRSR
;
A
#
# COMPACT_ATOMS: atom_id res chain seq x y z
N MET A 1 -17.38 -3.30 12.77
CA MET A 1 -17.28 -1.99 12.08
C MET A 1 -16.15 -1.92 11.05
N SER A 2 -15.50 -3.02 10.67
CA SER A 2 -14.25 -2.97 9.88
C SER A 2 -14.39 -3.30 8.39
N VAL A 3 -15.32 -4.16 7.98
CA VAL A 3 -15.39 -4.62 6.57
C VAL A 3 -15.78 -3.47 5.63
N PHE A 4 -16.86 -2.73 5.94
CA PHE A 4 -17.27 -1.58 5.13
C PHE A 4 -16.21 -0.49 5.07
N ALA A 5 -15.51 -0.24 6.18
CA ALA A 5 -14.42 0.75 6.23
C ALA A 5 -13.21 0.33 5.37
N SER A 6 -12.86 -0.96 5.37
CA SER A 6 -11.80 -1.50 4.51
C SER A 6 -12.19 -1.48 3.04
N VAL A 7 -13.44 -1.82 2.70
CA VAL A 7 -13.95 -1.73 1.33
C VAL A 7 -13.96 -0.28 0.86
N SER A 8 -14.44 0.65 1.67
CA SER A 8 -14.43 2.08 1.29
C SER A 8 -13.01 2.59 1.10
N ALA A 9 -12.07 2.23 1.98
CA ALA A 9 -10.67 2.65 1.84
C ALA A 9 -10.04 2.11 0.55
N ALA A 10 -10.28 0.83 0.22
CA ALA A 10 -9.78 0.23 -1.02
C ALA A 10 -10.38 0.88 -2.26
N VAL A 11 -11.70 1.17 -2.25
CA VAL A 11 -12.36 1.88 -3.36
C VAL A 11 -11.81 3.30 -3.53
N THR A 12 -11.61 4.03 -2.43
CA THR A 12 -11.03 5.37 -2.47
C THR A 12 -9.59 5.34 -2.99
N GLU A 13 -8.78 4.36 -2.59
CA GLU A 13 -7.41 4.20 -3.09
C GLU A 13 -7.38 3.97 -4.61
N VAL A 14 -8.18 3.03 -5.11
CA VAL A 14 -8.27 2.74 -6.55
C VAL A 14 -8.75 3.97 -7.33
N SER A 15 -9.75 4.68 -6.81
CA SER A 15 -10.28 5.90 -7.44
C SER A 15 -9.24 7.02 -7.49
N CYS A 16 -8.51 7.25 -6.38
CA CYS A 16 -7.45 8.27 -6.33
C CYS A 16 -6.30 7.92 -7.29
N LEU A 17 -5.90 6.66 -7.34
CA LEU A 17 -4.83 6.20 -8.22
C LEU A 17 -5.22 6.32 -9.70
N GLY A 18 -6.48 6.04 -10.06
CA GLY A 18 -7.00 6.33 -11.39
C GLY A 18 -6.83 7.79 -11.81
N MET A 19 -7.11 8.74 -10.90
CA MET A 19 -6.89 10.17 -11.17
C MET A 19 -5.40 10.54 -11.30
N ILE A 20 -4.54 9.89 -10.52
CA ILE A 20 -3.09 10.11 -10.57
C ILE A 20 -2.49 9.62 -11.88
N GLY A 21 -3.01 8.52 -12.45
CA GLY A 21 -2.66 8.02 -13.78
C GLY A 21 -2.68 9.12 -14.84
N HIS A 22 -3.68 9.98 -14.78
CA HIS A 22 -3.90 11.08 -15.72
C HIS A 22 -3.10 12.36 -15.39
N SER A 23 -2.76 12.56 -14.11
CA SER A 23 -2.16 13.79 -13.59
C SER A 23 -0.61 13.82 -13.71
N GLY A 24 0.00 12.73 -14.17
CA GLY A 24 1.43 12.64 -14.47
C GLY A 24 2.35 12.37 -13.26
N PRO A 25 3.68 12.38 -13.47
CA PRO A 25 4.65 11.88 -12.48
C PRO A 25 4.68 12.66 -11.16
N GLN A 26 4.34 13.95 -11.17
CA GLN A 26 4.31 14.78 -9.96
C GLN A 26 3.19 14.35 -9.00
N ALA A 27 2.05 13.89 -9.53
CA ALA A 27 0.95 13.39 -8.72
C ALA A 27 1.32 12.09 -7.98
N VAL A 28 2.18 11.24 -8.59
CA VAL A 28 2.70 10.02 -7.96
C VAL A 28 3.56 10.35 -6.72
N VAL A 29 4.37 11.41 -6.79
CA VAL A 29 5.18 11.87 -5.64
C VAL A 29 4.28 12.38 -4.51
N GLY A 30 3.27 13.20 -4.85
CA GLY A 30 2.31 13.70 -3.88
C GLY A 30 1.53 12.57 -3.19
N TRP A 31 1.11 11.56 -3.96
CA TRP A 31 0.46 10.36 -3.44
C TRP A 31 1.37 9.55 -2.52
N GLY A 32 2.61 9.30 -2.95
CA GLY A 32 3.61 8.58 -2.17
C GLY A 32 3.88 9.25 -0.83
N PHE A 33 4.04 10.58 -0.83
CA PHE A 33 4.21 11.37 0.38
C PHE A 33 2.97 11.33 1.29
N GLY A 34 1.77 11.58 0.74
CA GLY A 34 0.53 11.62 1.51
C GLY A 34 0.19 10.29 2.18
N THR A 35 0.32 9.18 1.46
CA THR A 35 0.10 7.83 2.01
C THR A 35 1.15 7.47 3.06
N GLY A 36 2.42 7.80 2.83
CA GLY A 36 3.50 7.62 3.81
C GLY A 36 3.28 8.41 5.09
N ALA A 37 2.91 9.68 4.97
CA ALA A 37 2.65 10.55 6.12
C ALA A 37 1.42 10.08 6.90
N GLY A 38 0.36 9.64 6.21
CA GLY A 38 -0.82 9.05 6.83
C GLY A 38 -0.49 7.81 7.68
N MET A 39 0.36 6.92 7.18
CA MET A 39 0.82 5.75 7.94
C MET A 39 1.65 6.15 9.18
N LEU A 40 2.53 7.14 9.05
CA LEU A 40 3.32 7.65 10.17
C LEU A 40 2.44 8.28 11.25
N CYS A 41 1.47 9.11 10.83
CA CYS A 41 0.46 9.66 11.73
C CYS A 41 -0.34 8.56 12.41
N ASN A 42 -0.78 7.53 11.69
CA ASN A 42 -1.52 6.40 12.25
C ASN A 42 -0.71 5.61 13.30
N ALA A 43 0.61 5.53 13.17
CA ALA A 43 1.46 4.89 14.18
C ALA A 43 1.64 5.73 15.45
N VAL A 44 1.67 7.06 15.33
CA VAL A 44 1.93 7.99 16.45
C VAL A 44 0.65 8.40 17.18
N TRP A 45 -0.42 8.65 16.43
CA TRP A 45 -1.65 9.29 16.92
C TRP A 45 -2.32 8.53 18.07
N PRO A 46 -2.45 7.18 18.04
CA PRO A 46 -3.03 6.43 19.14
C PRO A 46 -2.24 6.61 20.44
N TYR A 47 -0.90 6.65 20.37
CA TYR A 47 -0.03 6.86 21.53
C TYR A 47 -0.15 8.28 22.09
N VAL A 48 -0.17 9.29 21.23
CA VAL A 48 -0.31 10.70 21.67
C VAL A 48 -1.67 10.95 22.31
N LEU A 49 -2.75 10.47 21.70
CA LEU A 49 -4.10 10.63 22.25
C LEU A 49 -4.28 9.97 23.61
N THR A 50 -3.78 8.74 23.76
CA THR A 50 -3.94 7.97 24.99
C THR A 50 -3.05 8.49 26.12
N HIS A 51 -1.78 8.81 25.84
CA HIS A 51 -0.81 9.11 26.90
C HIS A 51 -0.62 10.62 27.16
N ARG A 52 -0.79 11.51 26.17
CA ARG A 52 -0.66 12.96 26.39
C ARG A 52 -1.99 13.65 26.65
N VAL A 53 -3.06 13.21 25.99
CA VAL A 53 -4.37 13.90 26.04
C VAL A 53 -5.37 13.18 26.95
N GLY A 54 -5.09 11.93 27.34
CA GLY A 54 -5.94 11.14 28.24
C GLY A 54 -7.34 10.83 27.67
N ARG A 55 -7.55 11.03 26.36
CA ARG A 55 -8.84 10.79 25.71
C ARG A 55 -8.94 9.33 25.27
N LEU A 56 -10.09 8.71 25.54
CA LEU A 56 -10.48 7.42 24.97
C LEU A 56 -10.47 7.52 23.43
N LEU A 57 -9.94 6.49 22.75
CA LEU A 57 -9.90 6.40 21.27
C LEU A 57 -11.28 6.68 20.62
N ARG A 58 -12.36 6.40 21.34
CA ARG A 58 -13.75 6.63 20.92
C ARG A 58 -14.12 8.11 20.79
N SER A 59 -13.46 9.02 21.51
CA SER A 59 -13.66 10.46 21.36
C SER A 59 -12.89 11.01 20.14
N ALA A 60 -11.75 10.38 19.80
CA ALA A 60 -10.94 10.76 18.64
C ALA A 60 -11.62 10.45 17.30
N THR A 61 -12.66 9.61 17.28
CA THR A 61 -13.42 9.27 16.07
C THR A 61 -14.09 10.49 15.45
N GLY A 62 -14.41 11.53 16.25
CA GLY A 62 -14.92 12.81 15.75
C GLY A 62 -13.94 13.57 14.84
N GLY A 63 -12.63 13.37 15.04
CA GLY A 63 -11.59 13.98 14.20
C GLY A 63 -11.55 13.42 12.78
N ILE A 64 -12.02 12.19 12.58
CA ILE A 64 -12.05 11.54 11.25
C ILE A 64 -13.00 12.28 10.31
N TYR A 65 -14.13 12.81 10.81
CA TYR A 65 -15.06 13.61 10.01
C TYR A 65 -14.41 14.89 9.48
N HIS A 66 -13.55 15.53 10.27
CA HIS A 66 -12.85 16.74 9.86
C HIS A 66 -11.81 16.43 8.77
N LEU A 67 -11.08 15.32 8.90
CA LEU A 67 -10.15 14.85 7.87
C LEU A 67 -10.89 14.51 6.56
N LEU A 68 -12.05 13.86 6.66
CA LEU A 68 -12.88 13.55 5.49
C LEU A 68 -13.42 14.83 4.83
N ALA A 69 -13.86 15.82 5.62
CA ALA A 69 -14.30 17.11 5.11
C ALA A 69 -13.16 17.86 4.40
N VAL A 70 -11.95 17.88 4.98
CA VAL A 70 -10.77 18.47 4.34
C VAL A 70 -10.40 17.74 3.06
N PHE A 71 -10.49 16.40 3.04
CA PHE A 71 -10.25 15.60 1.82
C PHE A 71 -11.24 15.95 0.71
N LEU A 72 -12.54 16.02 1.02
CA LEU A 72 -13.58 16.42 0.06
C LEU A 72 -13.34 17.85 -0.43
N LEU A 73 -13.03 18.78 0.48
CA LEU A 73 -12.75 20.16 0.14
C LEU A 73 -11.53 20.28 -0.79
N ALA A 74 -10.45 19.55 -0.50
CA ALA A 74 -9.28 19.49 -1.36
C ALA A 74 -9.60 18.89 -2.73
N HIS A 75 -10.42 17.84 -2.78
CA HIS A 75 -10.84 17.23 -4.03
C HIS A 75 -11.64 18.20 -4.92
N PHE A 76 -12.58 18.95 -4.35
CA PHE A 76 -13.43 19.87 -5.12
C PHE A 76 -12.78 21.23 -5.42
N LEU A 77 -11.91 21.74 -4.54
CA LEU A 77 -11.32 23.08 -4.67
C LEU A 77 -9.90 23.09 -5.25
N VAL A 78 -9.07 22.09 -4.91
CA VAL A 78 -7.63 22.09 -5.24
C VAL A 78 -7.34 21.27 -6.49
N LEU A 79 -8.07 20.18 -6.72
CA LEU A 79 -7.91 19.39 -7.94
C LEU A 79 -8.51 20.17 -9.13
N PRO A 80 -7.72 20.54 -10.15
CA PRO A 80 -8.20 21.41 -11.21
C PRO A 80 -9.34 20.72 -11.98
N GLN A 81 -10.53 21.32 -11.94
CA GLN A 81 -11.75 20.91 -12.66
C GLN A 81 -11.57 20.74 -14.19
N ARG A 82 -10.40 21.12 -14.73
CA ARG A 82 -10.04 20.91 -16.12
C ARG A 82 -9.84 19.42 -16.47
N LEU A 83 -9.41 18.57 -15.54
CA LEU A 83 -9.27 17.13 -15.80
C LEU A 83 -10.64 16.48 -16.05
N THR A 84 -11.65 16.85 -15.26
CA THR A 84 -13.02 16.33 -15.36
C THR A 84 -13.73 16.78 -16.64
N LYS A 85 -13.47 18.01 -17.11
CA LYS A 85 -14.00 18.51 -18.39
C LYS A 85 -13.36 17.83 -19.60
N THR A 86 -12.05 17.60 -19.57
CA THR A 86 -11.34 16.86 -20.63
C THR A 86 -11.77 15.39 -20.65
N GLU A 87 -12.04 14.77 -19.50
CA GLU A 87 -12.62 13.41 -19.44
C GLU A 87 -14.03 13.34 -20.02
N LEU A 88 -14.91 14.29 -19.73
CA LEU A 88 -16.24 14.34 -20.35
C LEU A 88 -16.14 14.53 -21.87
N LEU A 89 -15.21 15.37 -22.34
CA LEU A 89 -14.93 15.57 -23.76
C LEU A 89 -14.38 14.30 -24.43
N HIS A 90 -13.37 13.64 -23.85
CA HIS A 90 -12.82 12.40 -24.40
C HIS A 90 -13.79 11.22 -24.32
N ARG A 91 -14.64 11.15 -23.29
CA ARG A 91 -15.71 10.16 -23.16
C ARG A 91 -16.81 10.40 -24.19
N GLN A 92 -17.11 11.66 -24.52
CA GLN A 92 -18.05 12.03 -25.57
C GLN A 92 -17.48 11.80 -26.97
N GLU A 93 -16.18 12.01 -27.19
CA GLU A 93 -15.48 11.66 -28.43
C GLU A 93 -15.35 10.15 -28.64
N ARG A 94 -15.01 9.38 -27.59
CA ARG A 94 -15.03 7.91 -27.63
C ARG A 94 -16.43 7.35 -27.85
N GLY A 95 -17.46 7.92 -27.21
CA GLY A 95 -18.85 7.53 -27.43
C GLY A 95 -19.31 7.72 -28.89
N ARG A 96 -18.91 8.83 -29.52
CA ARG A 96 -19.23 9.13 -30.93
C ARG A 96 -18.47 8.22 -31.90
N GLY A 97 -17.19 7.93 -31.62
CA GLY A 97 -16.40 6.98 -32.38
C GLY A 97 -16.86 5.52 -32.23
N ASP A 98 -17.37 5.15 -31.05
CA ASP A 98 -17.89 3.80 -30.78
C ASP A 98 -19.28 3.53 -31.39
N GLU A 99 -20.09 4.56 -31.65
CA GLU A 99 -21.34 4.44 -32.42
C GLU A 99 -21.05 4.27 -33.92
N GLU A 100 -20.15 5.07 -34.48
CA GLU A 100 -19.76 4.99 -35.88
C GLU A 100 -19.01 3.67 -36.17
N ARG A 101 -18.16 3.22 -35.24
CA ARG A 101 -17.49 1.91 -35.28
C ARG A 101 -18.44 0.75 -35.02
N ARG A 102 -19.50 0.91 -34.21
CA ARG A 102 -20.55 -0.12 -34.06
C ARG A 102 -21.40 -0.25 -35.32
N ALA A 103 -21.77 0.85 -35.96
CA ALA A 103 -22.45 0.83 -37.26
C ALA A 103 -21.59 0.15 -38.34
N PHE A 104 -20.27 0.39 -38.33
CA PHE A 104 -19.33 -0.28 -39.24
C PHE A 104 -19.12 -1.77 -38.91
N ILE A 105 -19.11 -2.14 -37.62
CA ILE A 105 -18.97 -3.53 -37.15
C ILE A 105 -20.25 -4.34 -37.40
N GLU A 106 -21.44 -3.74 -37.27
CA GLU A 106 -22.72 -4.43 -37.49
C GLU A 106 -22.92 -4.82 -38.95
N CYS A 107 -22.42 -4.01 -39.89
CA CYS A 107 -22.37 -4.35 -41.31
C CYS A 107 -21.31 -5.42 -41.64
N GLY A 108 -20.24 -5.53 -40.84
CA GLY A 108 -19.18 -6.54 -40.99
C GLY A 108 -19.42 -7.87 -40.27
N ARG A 109 -20.37 -7.93 -39.32
CA ARG A 109 -20.58 -9.10 -38.42
C ARG A 109 -21.24 -10.32 -39.08
N ALA A 110 -21.60 -10.24 -40.35
CA ALA A 110 -22.04 -11.41 -41.12
C ALA A 110 -20.88 -12.39 -41.44
N ARG A 111 -19.61 -12.05 -41.18
CA ARG A 111 -18.48 -13.00 -41.30
C ARG A 111 -17.49 -12.88 -40.13
N SER A 112 -17.29 -14.01 -39.45
CA SER A 112 -16.18 -14.33 -38.52
C SER A 112 -16.31 -13.91 -37.04
N THR A 113 -16.99 -14.76 -36.27
CA THR A 113 -16.66 -15.00 -34.86
C THR A 113 -15.40 -15.87 -34.77
N SER A 114 -14.31 -15.38 -34.17
CA SER A 114 -13.16 -16.23 -33.79
C SER A 114 -12.84 -16.13 -32.29
N PRO A 115 -12.54 -17.25 -31.58
CA PRO A 115 -12.33 -17.27 -30.12
C PRO A 115 -10.88 -16.92 -29.69
N ARG A 116 -10.03 -16.45 -30.61
CA ARG A 116 -8.57 -16.39 -30.43
C ARG A 116 -8.05 -15.15 -29.69
N SER A 117 -8.88 -14.11 -29.52
CA SER A 117 -8.50 -12.82 -28.91
C SER A 117 -8.40 -12.85 -27.38
N GLY A 118 -9.15 -13.72 -26.69
CA GLY A 118 -9.20 -13.76 -25.22
C GLY A 118 -7.95 -14.36 -24.56
N ARG A 119 -7.33 -15.39 -25.16
CA ARG A 119 -6.12 -16.04 -24.63
C ARG A 119 -4.88 -15.15 -24.70
N ALA A 120 -4.72 -14.40 -25.79
CA ALA A 120 -3.59 -13.48 -25.95
C ALA A 120 -3.65 -12.33 -24.93
N LYS A 121 -4.84 -11.76 -24.69
CA LYS A 121 -5.05 -10.76 -23.63
C LYS A 121 -4.82 -11.34 -22.23
N PHE A 122 -5.22 -12.59 -21.98
CA PHE A 122 -4.97 -13.27 -20.72
C PHE A 122 -3.49 -13.59 -20.48
N GLU A 123 -2.71 -13.91 -21.51
CA GLU A 123 -1.26 -14.16 -21.39
C GLU A 123 -0.47 -12.88 -21.10
N VAL A 124 -0.82 -11.77 -21.75
CA VAL A 124 -0.25 -10.45 -21.44
C VAL A 124 -0.64 -10.01 -20.02
N LEU A 125 -1.92 -10.16 -19.64
CA LEU A 125 -2.40 -9.89 -18.28
C LEU A 125 -1.71 -10.78 -17.24
N ARG A 126 -1.47 -12.06 -17.55
CA ARG A 126 -0.76 -13.01 -16.68
C ARG A 126 0.72 -12.65 -16.52
N GLY A 127 1.35 -12.13 -17.56
CA GLY A 127 2.71 -11.59 -17.53
C GLY A 127 2.82 -10.40 -16.59
N LEU A 128 1.88 -9.45 -16.70
CA LEU A 128 1.79 -8.26 -15.86
C LEU A 128 1.49 -8.61 -14.40
N ILE A 129 0.54 -9.52 -14.16
CA ILE A 129 0.19 -10.05 -12.83
C ILE A 129 1.44 -10.64 -12.16
N ARG A 130 2.22 -11.45 -12.85
CA ARG A 130 3.42 -12.05 -12.24
C ARG A 130 4.52 -11.03 -11.99
N SER A 131 4.67 -10.04 -12.86
CA SER A 131 5.79 -9.08 -12.80
C SER A 131 5.54 -7.91 -11.85
N GLU A 132 4.28 -7.51 -11.63
CA GLU A 132 3.94 -6.26 -10.91
C GLU A 132 2.98 -6.47 -9.73
N LEU A 133 1.96 -7.32 -9.90
CA LEU A 133 1.03 -7.63 -8.79
C LEU A 133 1.74 -8.39 -7.67
N LEU A 134 2.53 -9.42 -8.03
CA LEU A 134 3.19 -10.26 -7.03
C LEU A 134 4.18 -9.48 -6.16
N PRO A 135 5.09 -8.64 -6.69
CA PRO A 135 6.00 -7.88 -5.84
C PRO A 135 5.29 -6.86 -4.96
N MET A 136 4.25 -6.18 -5.44
CA MET A 136 3.40 -5.29 -4.64
C MET A 136 2.72 -6.04 -3.48
N PHE A 137 2.11 -7.19 -3.77
CA PHE A 137 1.47 -8.05 -2.78
C PHE A 137 2.47 -8.54 -1.73
N VAL A 138 3.63 -9.05 -2.14
CA VAL A 138 4.64 -9.56 -1.20
C VAL A 138 5.23 -8.43 -0.37
N ALA A 139 5.49 -7.26 -0.97
CA ALA A 139 6.07 -6.14 -0.24
C ALA A 139 5.15 -5.56 0.83
N SER A 140 3.85 -5.48 0.56
CA SER A 140 2.84 -5.07 1.54
C SER A 140 2.59 -6.14 2.58
N ALA A 141 2.54 -7.42 2.18
CA ALA A 141 2.38 -8.53 3.12
C ALA A 141 3.51 -8.59 4.14
N LEU A 142 4.77 -8.49 3.71
CA LEU A 142 5.92 -8.53 4.62
C LEU A 142 5.97 -7.32 5.57
N LEU A 143 5.61 -6.13 5.07
CA LEU A 143 5.55 -4.91 5.89
C LEU A 143 4.52 -5.05 7.02
N PHE A 144 3.30 -5.49 6.70
CA PHE A 144 2.23 -5.63 7.68
C PHE A 144 2.40 -6.85 8.58
N LEU A 145 3.07 -7.90 8.10
CA LEU A 145 3.49 -9.03 8.91
C LEU A 145 4.37 -8.56 10.06
N GLN A 146 5.39 -7.73 9.80
CA GLN A 146 6.25 -7.17 10.83
C GLN A 146 5.53 -6.19 11.74
N GLN A 147 4.70 -5.31 11.19
CA GLN A 147 3.92 -4.36 11.98
C GLN A 147 3.03 -5.09 12.99
N ARG A 148 2.44 -6.23 12.59
CA ARG A 148 1.57 -7.01 13.47
C ARG A 148 2.35 -7.88 14.45
N ALA A 149 3.48 -8.46 14.05
CA ALA A 149 4.31 -9.31 14.90
C ALA A 149 5.16 -8.55 15.94
N VAL A 150 4.95 -7.25 16.16
CA VAL A 150 5.79 -6.39 17.02
C VAL A 150 5.95 -6.90 18.46
N ARG A 151 4.95 -7.62 19.00
CA ARG A 151 5.00 -8.18 20.37
C ARG A 151 5.98 -9.33 20.55
N THR A 152 6.44 -9.91 19.45
CA THR A 152 7.42 -11.02 19.46
C THR A 152 8.84 -10.54 19.78
N LEU A 153 9.11 -9.25 19.64
CA LEU A 153 10.42 -8.65 19.86
C LEU A 153 10.76 -8.45 21.34
N ASP A 154 12.07 -8.41 21.62
CA ASP A 154 12.59 -8.05 22.94
C ASP A 154 12.56 -6.53 23.16
N GLY A 155 12.24 -6.10 24.38
CA GLY A 155 12.20 -4.67 24.72
C GLY A 155 12.59 -4.37 26.16
N PRO A 156 13.79 -4.75 26.62
CA PRO A 156 14.26 -4.40 27.96
C PRO A 156 14.47 -2.88 28.13
N PHE A 157 14.71 -2.15 27.02
CA PHE A 157 15.00 -0.71 27.05
C PHE A 157 13.77 0.18 27.26
N PHE A 158 12.57 -0.30 26.90
CA PHE A 158 11.35 0.49 26.99
C PHE A 158 10.53 0.10 28.22
N ALA A 159 10.14 1.09 29.02
CA ALA A 159 9.33 0.86 30.23
C ALA A 159 7.88 0.43 29.93
N THR A 160 7.36 0.73 28.75
CA THR A 160 5.95 0.48 28.40
C THR A 160 5.84 -0.01 26.96
N PHE A 161 4.98 -1.01 26.73
CA PHE A 161 4.71 -1.57 25.40
C PHE A 161 4.24 -0.50 24.42
N SER A 162 3.36 0.41 24.84
CA SER A 162 2.82 1.46 23.96
C SER A 162 3.91 2.39 23.41
N ARG A 163 4.98 2.68 24.18
CA ARG A 163 6.12 3.45 23.70
C ARG A 163 6.92 2.67 22.67
N PHE A 164 7.21 1.41 22.99
CA PHE A 164 7.94 0.52 22.08
C PHE A 164 7.20 0.33 20.75
N ALA A 165 5.90 0.00 20.78
CA ALA A 165 5.08 -0.19 19.59
C ALA A 165 4.98 1.09 18.75
N ALA A 166 4.84 2.25 19.38
CA ALA A 166 4.85 3.54 18.68
C ALA A 166 6.20 3.82 18.02
N THR A 167 7.32 3.63 18.73
CA THR A 167 8.67 3.83 18.17
C THR A 167 8.97 2.86 17.03
N HIS A 168 8.57 1.60 17.15
CA HIS A 168 8.70 0.61 16.09
C HIS A 168 7.86 0.99 14.86
N GLY A 169 6.59 1.35 15.04
CA GLY A 169 5.72 1.80 13.96
C GLY A 169 6.25 3.06 13.28
N VAL A 170 6.77 4.02 14.05
CA VAL A 170 7.44 5.22 13.52
C VAL A 170 8.64 4.85 12.68
N SER A 171 9.51 3.97 13.17
CA SER A 171 10.70 3.55 12.44
C SER A 171 10.36 2.89 11.11
N LEU A 172 9.41 1.95 11.12
CA LEU A 172 8.93 1.25 9.92
C LEU A 172 8.32 2.24 8.91
N HIS A 173 7.37 3.07 9.34
CA HIS A 173 6.66 3.97 8.43
C HIS A 173 7.48 5.20 8.01
N LEU A 174 8.44 5.65 8.82
CA LEU A 174 9.40 6.68 8.41
C LEU A 174 10.24 6.18 7.23
N GLY A 175 10.68 4.92 7.25
CA GLY A 175 11.34 4.29 6.11
C GLY A 175 10.45 4.28 4.85
N THR A 176 9.16 3.94 5.00
CA THR A 176 8.21 3.97 3.88
C THR A 176 7.97 5.38 3.34
N LEU A 177 7.94 6.41 4.20
CA LEU A 177 7.76 7.80 3.80
C LEU A 177 8.98 8.31 3.02
N VAL A 178 10.19 8.06 3.53
CA VAL A 178 11.44 8.46 2.88
C VAL A 178 11.54 7.83 1.50
N SER A 179 11.28 6.52 1.39
CA SER A 179 11.32 5.82 0.10
C SER A 179 10.22 6.26 -0.89
N ARG A 180 8.96 6.40 -0.45
CA ARG A 180 7.85 6.84 -1.32
C ARG A 180 7.98 8.30 -1.80
N SER A 181 8.63 9.16 -1.02
CA SER A 181 8.93 10.54 -1.43
C SER A 181 10.07 10.65 -2.44
N SER A 182 10.90 9.61 -2.57
CA SER A 182 12.17 9.66 -3.30
C SER A 182 12.10 9.01 -4.70
N ILE A 183 11.07 9.36 -5.48
CA ILE A 183 10.81 8.77 -6.82
C ILE A 183 12.01 8.86 -7.78
N ARG A 184 12.87 9.88 -7.57
CA ARG A 184 13.96 10.25 -8.49
C ARG A 184 15.29 9.54 -8.18
N PHE A 185 15.40 8.85 -7.05
CA PHE A 185 16.68 8.26 -6.62
C PHE A 185 16.96 6.85 -7.16
N TYR A 186 15.96 6.10 -7.65
CA TYR A 186 16.14 4.71 -8.09
C TYR A 186 15.40 4.29 -9.38
N PRO A 187 15.54 5.00 -10.50
CA PRO A 187 15.02 4.50 -11.77
C PRO A 187 15.84 3.27 -12.22
N GLY A 188 15.20 2.10 -12.34
CA GLY A 188 15.73 0.97 -13.10
C GLY A 188 16.47 -0.14 -12.34
N ARG A 189 16.41 -0.22 -11.01
CA ARG A 189 16.95 -1.40 -10.30
C ARG A 189 15.99 -2.58 -10.42
N ASN A 190 16.50 -3.78 -10.72
CA ASN A 190 15.71 -5.01 -10.81
C ASN A 190 14.78 -5.15 -9.60
N SER A 191 13.46 -5.07 -9.82
CA SER A 191 12.44 -5.18 -8.76
C SER A 191 12.61 -6.47 -7.94
N ASN A 192 13.05 -7.55 -8.61
CA ASN A 192 13.37 -8.83 -7.99
C ASN A 192 14.52 -8.75 -6.96
N LEU A 193 15.54 -7.91 -7.20
CA LEU A 193 16.64 -7.72 -6.23
C LEU A 193 16.15 -6.98 -4.98
N VAL A 194 15.32 -5.94 -5.17
CA VAL A 194 14.75 -5.18 -4.05
C VAL A 194 13.80 -6.08 -3.24
N LEU A 195 13.01 -6.92 -3.92
CA LEU A 195 12.13 -7.88 -3.28
C LEU A 195 12.90 -8.99 -2.53
N ALA A 196 13.98 -9.50 -3.12
CA ALA A 196 14.85 -10.48 -2.46
C ALA A 196 15.53 -9.86 -1.21
N ALA A 197 16.03 -8.63 -1.32
CA ALA A 197 16.57 -7.90 -0.17
C ALA A 197 15.51 -7.68 0.91
N LEU A 198 14.27 -7.36 0.54
CA LEU A 198 13.15 -7.20 1.47
C LEU A 198 12.86 -8.51 2.22
N GLY A 199 12.82 -9.63 1.51
CA GLY A 199 12.66 -10.96 2.11
C GLY A 199 13.81 -11.31 3.07
N ALA A 200 15.05 -11.00 2.69
CA ALA A 200 16.23 -11.24 3.52
C ALA A 200 16.20 -10.41 4.81
N VAL A 201 15.91 -9.11 4.73
CA VAL A 201 15.78 -8.24 5.90
C VAL A 201 14.63 -8.69 6.79
N THR A 202 13.49 -9.08 6.20
CA THR A 202 12.34 -9.57 6.97
C THR A 202 12.69 -10.84 7.74
N THR A 203 13.40 -11.78 7.09
CA THR A 203 13.90 -12.99 7.75
C THR A 203 14.85 -12.65 8.89
N LEU A 204 15.74 -11.68 8.69
CA LEU A 204 16.68 -11.24 9.71
C LEU A 204 15.98 -10.62 10.94
N VAL A 205 14.86 -9.91 10.74
CA VAL A 205 14.02 -9.42 11.86
C VAL A 205 13.45 -10.59 12.66
N PHE A 206 12.96 -11.63 12.00
CA PHE A 206 12.44 -12.82 12.69
C PHE A 206 13.55 -13.58 13.43
N VAL A 207 14.72 -13.75 12.83
CA VAL A 207 15.88 -14.34 13.50
C VAL A 207 16.25 -13.51 14.73
N ASN A 208 16.27 -12.19 14.63
CA ASN A 208 16.51 -11.31 15.78
C ASN A 208 15.43 -11.45 16.87
N ALA A 209 14.15 -11.63 16.50
CA ALA A 209 13.07 -11.88 17.46
C ALA A 209 13.21 -13.24 18.18
N VAL A 210 13.68 -14.26 17.48
CA VAL A 210 13.94 -15.59 18.07
C VAL A 210 15.17 -15.55 18.99
N LEU A 211 16.27 -14.97 18.52
CA LEU A 211 17.55 -14.93 19.24
C LEU A 211 17.64 -13.83 20.31
N LEU A 212 16.66 -12.90 20.36
CA LEU A 212 16.62 -11.79 21.32
C LEU A 212 17.92 -10.96 21.33
N VAL A 213 18.53 -10.71 20.16
CA VAL A 213 19.87 -10.10 20.07
C VAL A 213 19.89 -8.66 20.56
N SER A 214 19.08 -7.78 19.96
CA SER A 214 19.03 -6.37 20.37
C SER A 214 17.78 -5.64 19.85
N THR A 215 17.21 -4.76 20.68
CA THR A 215 16.09 -3.89 20.31
C THR A 215 16.50 -2.81 19.29
N HIS A 216 17.71 -2.25 19.40
CA HIS A 216 18.18 -1.20 18.48
C HIS A 216 18.40 -1.76 17.07
N PHE A 217 18.97 -2.96 16.99
CA PHE A 217 19.15 -3.65 15.73
C PHE A 217 17.80 -3.97 15.07
N ALA A 218 16.81 -4.37 15.88
CA ALA A 218 15.46 -4.60 15.38
C ALA A 218 14.80 -3.35 14.80
N LEU A 219 14.96 -2.19 15.46
CA LEU A 219 14.46 -0.91 14.96
C LEU A 219 15.15 -0.53 13.64
N LEU A 220 16.47 -0.70 13.54
CA LEU A 220 17.20 -0.46 12.30
C LEU A 220 16.71 -1.36 11.14
N LEU A 221 16.49 -2.64 11.41
CA LEU A 221 15.95 -3.58 10.42
C LEU A 221 14.49 -3.26 10.02
N SER A 222 13.69 -2.76 10.96
CA SER A 222 12.33 -2.31 10.68
C SER A 222 12.35 -1.08 9.78
N PHE A 223 13.24 -0.13 10.04
CA PHE A 223 13.45 1.02 9.16
C PHE A 223 13.85 0.58 7.74
N THR A 224 14.81 -0.33 7.59
CA THR A 224 15.23 -0.81 6.26
C THR A 224 14.15 -1.61 5.55
N THR A 225 13.32 -2.37 6.28
CA THR A 225 12.15 -3.05 5.69
C THR A 225 11.16 -2.01 5.14
N GLY A 226 10.91 -0.94 5.90
CA GLY A 226 10.08 0.18 5.45
C GLY A 226 10.62 0.85 4.19
N VAL A 227 11.93 1.11 4.14
CA VAL A 227 12.59 1.68 2.95
C VAL A 227 12.45 0.76 1.73
N LEU A 228 12.76 -0.53 1.88
CA LEU A 228 12.69 -1.50 0.77
C LEU A 228 11.26 -1.70 0.27
N SER A 229 10.28 -1.80 1.18
CA SER A 229 8.87 -1.96 0.82
C SER A 229 8.34 -0.72 0.09
N GLY A 230 8.64 0.48 0.58
CA GLY A 230 8.22 1.72 -0.08
C GLY A 230 8.92 1.95 -1.42
N LEU A 231 10.17 1.49 -1.61
CA LEU A 231 10.85 1.47 -2.91
C LEU A 231 10.15 0.56 -3.92
N VAL A 232 9.74 -0.65 -3.50
CA VAL A 232 8.96 -1.55 -4.37
C VAL A 232 7.64 -0.89 -4.77
N TYR A 233 6.93 -0.31 -3.80
CA TYR A 233 5.65 0.36 -4.03
C TYR A 233 5.77 1.51 -5.05
N ILE A 234 6.66 2.47 -4.81
CA ILE A 234 6.75 3.67 -5.65
C ILE A 234 7.31 3.36 -7.05
N ASN A 235 8.22 2.40 -7.17
CA ASN A 235 8.78 2.01 -8.48
C ASN A 235 7.76 1.32 -9.37
N ILE A 236 6.93 0.44 -8.79
CA ILE A 236 5.84 -0.23 -9.53
C ILE A 236 4.77 0.79 -9.90
N LEU A 237 4.38 1.65 -8.96
CA LEU A 237 3.38 2.68 -9.23
C LEU A 237 3.83 3.67 -10.31
N ALA A 238 5.08 4.11 -10.28
CA ALA A 238 5.65 5.00 -11.29
C ALA A 238 5.65 4.37 -12.69
N ARG A 239 5.98 3.08 -12.79
CA ARG A 239 5.96 2.32 -14.05
C ARG A 239 4.54 2.20 -14.60
N ILE A 240 3.57 1.80 -13.77
CA ILE A 240 2.19 1.61 -14.21
C ILE A 240 1.54 2.93 -14.60
N VAL A 241 1.77 4.01 -13.84
CA VAL A 241 1.24 5.34 -14.19
C VAL A 241 1.78 5.84 -15.53
N GLN A 242 3.02 5.51 -15.88
CA GLN A 242 3.56 5.80 -17.22
C GLN A 242 2.88 4.95 -18.31
N GLU A 243 2.62 3.68 -18.04
CA GLU A 243 1.93 2.76 -18.96
C GLU A 243 0.47 3.18 -19.23
N VAL A 244 -0.27 3.58 -18.18
CA VAL A 244 -1.67 4.04 -18.29
C VAL A 244 -1.83 5.22 -19.24
N ARG A 245 -0.81 6.07 -19.35
CA ARG A 245 -0.85 7.23 -20.25
C ARG A 245 -0.83 6.85 -21.73
N HIS A 246 -0.30 5.66 -22.06
CA HIS A 246 -0.16 5.19 -23.43
C HIS A 246 -1.25 4.19 -23.85
N GLU A 247 -1.81 3.42 -22.91
CA GLU A 247 -2.76 2.34 -23.20
C GLU A 247 -4.19 2.58 -22.69
N SER A 248 -5.21 2.23 -23.48
CA SER A 248 -6.64 2.38 -23.11
C SER A 248 -7.09 1.48 -21.95
N ASP A 249 -6.38 0.37 -21.71
CA ASP A 249 -6.73 -0.63 -20.68
C ASP A 249 -5.91 -0.43 -19.38
N GLY A 250 -5.10 0.64 -19.30
CA GLY A 250 -4.17 0.89 -18.20
C GLY A 250 -4.84 1.14 -16.84
N GLU A 251 -6.00 1.79 -16.82
CA GLU A 251 -6.77 2.03 -15.58
C GLU A 251 -7.18 0.72 -14.89
N PHE A 252 -7.57 -0.28 -15.67
CA PHE A 252 -7.91 -1.60 -15.15
C PHE A 252 -6.67 -2.28 -14.57
N SER A 253 -5.54 -2.23 -15.26
CA SER A 253 -4.25 -2.76 -14.78
C SER A 253 -3.80 -2.08 -13.49
N LEU A 254 -3.94 -0.76 -13.39
CA LEU A 254 -3.66 0.00 -12.18
C LEU A 254 -4.58 -0.42 -11.02
N GLY A 255 -5.88 -0.58 -11.28
CA GLY A 255 -6.84 -1.09 -10.30
C GLY A 255 -6.50 -2.51 -9.82
N VAL A 256 -6.07 -3.39 -10.71
CA VAL A 256 -5.67 -4.77 -10.36
C VAL A 256 -4.41 -4.78 -9.50
N VAL A 257 -3.37 -4.02 -9.86
CA VAL A 257 -2.11 -4.00 -9.08
C VAL A 257 -2.30 -3.42 -7.69
N THR A 258 -3.11 -2.36 -7.58
CA THR A 258 -3.42 -1.71 -6.30
C THR A 258 -4.29 -2.58 -5.40
N ALA A 259 -5.21 -3.36 -5.98
CA ALA A 259 -5.90 -4.43 -5.25
C ALA A 259 -4.93 -5.49 -4.69
N GLY A 260 -3.77 -5.68 -5.32
CA GLY A 260 -2.67 -6.51 -4.80
C GLY A 260 -2.06 -5.98 -3.52
N ASP A 261 -1.84 -4.67 -3.41
CA ASP A 261 -1.36 -4.01 -2.20
C ASP A 261 -2.36 -4.23 -1.04
N ALA A 262 -3.63 -3.89 -1.25
CA ALA A 262 -4.69 -4.10 -0.25
C ALA A 262 -4.79 -5.57 0.19
N ARG A 263 -4.67 -6.52 -0.75
CA ARG A 263 -4.66 -7.95 -0.44
C ARG A 263 -3.43 -8.35 0.38
N GLY A 264 -2.27 -7.80 0.08
CA GLY A 264 -1.03 -8.06 0.82
C GLY A 264 -1.12 -7.56 2.25
N VAL A 265 -1.64 -6.34 2.45
CA VAL A 265 -1.93 -5.79 3.79
C VAL A 265 -2.80 -6.73 4.62
N LEU A 266 -3.90 -7.23 4.03
CA LEU A 266 -4.82 -8.14 4.72
C LEU A 266 -4.15 -9.47 5.09
N VAL A 267 -3.49 -10.11 4.11
CA VAL A 267 -2.83 -11.41 4.32
C VAL A 267 -1.68 -11.30 5.31
N GLY A 268 -0.83 -10.27 5.17
CA GLY A 268 0.28 -10.00 6.09
C GLY A 268 -0.20 -9.73 7.52
N GLY A 269 -1.29 -8.98 7.67
CA GLY A 269 -1.91 -8.72 8.98
C GLY A 269 -2.42 -9.99 9.66
N VAL A 270 -3.13 -10.86 8.92
CA VAL A 270 -3.61 -12.15 9.44
C VAL A 270 -2.45 -13.07 9.79
N GLN A 271 -1.48 -13.21 8.88
CA GLN A 271 -0.32 -14.06 9.07
C GLN A 271 0.53 -13.58 10.26
N GLY A 272 0.64 -12.26 10.47
CA GLY A 272 1.41 -11.68 11.57
C GLY A 272 0.75 -11.92 12.93
N ALA A 273 -0.57 -11.85 12.99
CA ALA A 273 -1.32 -12.19 14.20
C ALA A 273 -1.21 -13.69 14.53
N TRP A 274 -1.25 -14.55 13.52
CA TRP A 274 -1.06 -15.99 13.70
C TRP A 274 0.35 -16.31 14.19
N LEU A 275 1.37 -15.69 13.58
CA LEU A 275 2.76 -15.85 13.95
C LEU A 275 3.05 -15.33 15.37
N GLU A 276 2.46 -14.20 15.76
CA GLU A 276 2.52 -13.69 17.13
C GLU A 276 1.98 -14.73 18.12
N THR A 277 0.83 -15.33 17.82
CA THR A 277 0.20 -16.34 18.67
C THR A 277 1.07 -17.58 18.82
N LEU A 278 1.68 -18.06 17.73
CA LEU A 278 2.58 -19.23 17.75
C LEU A 278 3.85 -18.95 18.56
N ILE A 279 4.52 -17.83 18.29
CA ILE A 279 5.78 -17.47 18.94
C ILE A 279 5.57 -17.24 20.43
N CYS A 280 4.44 -16.65 20.82
CA CYS A 280 4.13 -16.37 22.21
C CYS A 280 3.49 -17.56 22.96
N GLY A 281 2.96 -18.55 22.24
CA GLY A 281 2.50 -19.81 22.81
C GLY A 281 3.61 -20.85 23.02
N HIS A 282 4.57 -20.95 22.09
CA HIS A 282 5.60 -22.00 22.13
C HIS A 282 6.93 -21.60 22.77
N LEU A 283 7.30 -20.31 22.79
CA LEU A 283 8.56 -19.88 23.40
C LEU A 283 8.33 -19.25 24.78
N LEU A 284 8.69 -19.98 25.83
CA LEU A 284 8.54 -19.64 27.25
C LEU A 284 9.53 -18.56 27.76
N SER A 285 9.91 -17.58 26.93
CA SER A 285 10.85 -16.53 27.36
C SER A 285 10.11 -15.38 28.05
N THR A 286 10.39 -15.16 29.33
CA THR A 286 9.80 -14.08 30.16
C THR A 286 10.23 -12.66 29.76
N ARG A 287 11.22 -12.52 28.86
CA ARG A 287 11.71 -11.22 28.38
C ARG A 287 10.80 -10.55 27.34
N ARG A 288 9.92 -11.31 26.70
CA ARG A 288 9.07 -10.85 25.60
C ARG A 288 7.86 -10.03 26.07
N TRP A 289 7.42 -9.10 25.21
CA TRP A 289 6.23 -8.27 25.49
C TRP A 289 4.93 -9.06 25.63
N CYS A 290 4.81 -10.21 24.96
CA CYS A 290 3.65 -11.09 25.09
C CYS A 290 3.34 -11.53 26.53
N HIS A 291 4.35 -11.64 27.39
CA HIS A 291 4.16 -12.01 28.80
C HIS A 291 4.18 -10.80 29.74
N ARG A 292 4.78 -9.69 29.31
CA ARG A 292 4.96 -8.48 30.14
C ARG A 292 3.83 -7.46 30.00
N SER A 293 3.17 -7.42 28.85
CA SER A 293 1.99 -6.57 28.62
C SER A 293 0.72 -7.37 28.91
N ARG A 294 0.22 -7.28 30.14
CA ARG A 294 -1.17 -7.60 30.47
C ARG A 294 -2.02 -6.34 30.34
#